data_AF-A0ABD0PNA9-F1
#
_entry.id   AF-A0ABD0PNA9-F1
#
_cell.length_a   1.000
_cell.length_b   1.000
_cell.length_c   1.000
_cell.angle_alpha   90.00
_cell.angle_beta   90.00
_cell.angle_gamma   90.00
#
_symmetry.space_group_name_H-M   'P 1'
#
loop_
_entity.id
_entity.type
_entity.pdbx_description
1 polymer ?
#
loop_
_entity_poly.entity_id
_entity_poly.type
_entity_poly.pdbx_seq_one_letter_code
_entity_poly.pdbx_strand_id
1 'polypeptide(L)' 'NKGAVGVSFMFNGTSFGFVNCHLTSGNEKIHRRNQNYLDILRQLSLGDKQLNSFDISLRFTHLFWFGDLNYRLDMDIQ' A
#
# COMPACT_ATOMS: atom_id res chain seq x y z
N ASN A 1 -5.13 11.08 -10.82
CA ASN A 1 -3.97 10.22 -11.11
C ASN A 1 -3.33 9.64 -9.83
N LYS A 2 -4.11 9.29 -8.80
CA LYS A 2 -3.63 8.72 -7.53
C LYS A 2 -4.13 7.29 -7.40
N GLY A 3 -3.39 6.43 -6.70
CA GLY A 3 -3.71 5.02 -6.56
C GLY A 3 -2.47 4.18 -6.27
N ALA A 4 -2.55 2.88 -6.56
CA ALA A 4 -1.44 1.96 -6.43
C ALA A 4 -1.43 0.91 -7.53
N VAL A 5 -0.25 0.36 -7.77
CA VAL A 5 -0.03 -0.86 -8.55
C VAL A 5 0.72 -1.84 -7.67
N GLY A 6 0.61 -3.12 -7.96
CA GLY A 6 1.45 -4.10 -7.27
C GLY A 6 1.67 -5.36 -8.07
N VAL A 7 2.67 -6.11 -7.63
CA VAL A 7 3.09 -7.40 -8.18
C VAL A 7 3.35 -8.35 -7.02
N SER A 8 3.07 -9.62 -7.24
CA SER A 8 3.38 -10.67 -6.28
C SER A 8 3.87 -11.92 -6.98
N PHE A 9 4.76 -12.66 -6.33
CA PHE A 9 5.25 -13.95 -6.82
C PHE A 9 5.66 -14.86 -5.68
N MET A 10 5.81 -16.14 -6.01
CA MET A 10 6.41 -17.15 -5.14
C MET A 10 7.89 -17.32 -5.51
N PHE A 11 8.76 -17.29 -4.52
CA PHE A 11 10.15 -17.70 -4.66
C PHE A 11 10.39 -18.90 -3.76
N ASN A 12 10.44 -20.09 -4.37
CA ASN A 12 10.35 -21.35 -3.65
C ASN A 12 9.14 -21.36 -2.69
N GLY A 13 9.34 -21.65 -1.41
CA GLY A 13 8.30 -21.64 -0.38
C GLY A 13 7.97 -20.27 0.20
N THR A 14 8.56 -19.18 -0.30
CA THR A 14 8.41 -17.83 0.27
C THR A 14 7.60 -16.94 -0.66
N SER A 15 6.55 -16.31 -0.13
CA SER A 15 5.68 -15.42 -0.90
C SER A 15 6.11 -13.95 -0.72
N PHE A 16 6.19 -13.23 -1.84
CA PHE A 16 6.58 -11.82 -1.88
C PHE A 16 5.48 -10.97 -2.52
N GLY A 17 5.16 -9.85 -1.87
CA GLY A 17 4.27 -8.81 -2.39
C GLY A 17 4.97 -7.47 -2.45
N PHE A 18 4.77 -6.73 -3.54
CA PHE A 18 5.30 -5.39 -3.75
C PHE A 18 4.18 -4.44 -4.16
N VAL A 19 3.98 -3.37 -3.41
CA VAL A 19 2.97 -2.34 -3.67
C VAL A 19 3.67 -0.99 -3.84
N ASN A 20 3.54 -0.41 -5.03
CA ASN A 20 3.97 0.96 -5.30
C ASN A 20 2.72 1.87 -5.35
N CYS A 21 2.72 2.94 -4.56
CA CYS A 21 1.58 3.85 -4.46
C CYS A 21 1.97 5.32 -4.70
N HIS A 22 0.98 6.09 -5.14
CA HIS A 22 1.05 7.55 -5.19
C HIS A 22 -0.21 8.07 -4.52
N LEU A 23 -0.07 8.51 -3.26
CA LEU A 23 -1.20 8.93 -2.42
C LEU A 23 -1.53 10.41 -2.59
N THR A 24 -2.67 10.84 -2.05
CA THR A 24 -3.12 12.24 -2.13
C THR A 24 -2.06 13.23 -1.59
N SER A 25 -1.70 14.22 -2.41
CA SER A 25 -0.77 15.31 -2.07
C SER A 25 -1.44 16.48 -1.34
N GLY A 26 -0.64 17.31 -0.67
CA GLY A 26 -1.10 18.48 0.10
C GLY A 26 -0.87 18.29 1.61
N ASN A 27 -0.42 19.33 2.32
CA ASN A 27 0.02 19.20 3.71
C ASN A 27 -1.16 18.77 4.60
N GLU A 28 -2.32 19.40 4.43
CA GLU A 28 -3.56 19.24 5.18
C GLU A 28 -4.31 17.91 4.92
N LYS A 29 -3.86 17.09 3.95
CA LYS A 29 -4.63 15.93 3.45
C LYS A 29 -4.27 14.59 4.09
N ILE A 30 -3.85 14.58 5.36
CA ILE A 30 -3.47 13.36 6.10
C ILE A 30 -4.60 12.34 6.10
N HIS A 31 -5.83 12.75 6.44
CA HIS A 31 -7.00 11.86 6.47
C HIS A 31 -7.26 11.19 5.11
N ARG A 32 -7.07 11.94 4.03
CA ARG A 32 -7.28 11.43 2.67
C ARG A 32 -6.18 10.44 2.24
N ARG A 33 -4.93 10.65 2.69
CA ARG A 33 -3.85 9.65 2.51
C ARG A 33 -4.13 8.37 3.27
N ASN A 34 -4.56 8.47 4.53
CA ASN A 34 -4.93 7.30 5.34
C ASN A 34 -6.08 6.52 4.69
N GLN A 35 -7.09 7.22 4.15
CA GLN A 35 -8.16 6.58 3.40
C GLN A 35 -7.66 5.91 2.13
N ASN A 36 -6.76 6.56 1.36
CA ASN A 36 -6.16 5.93 0.18
C ASN A 36 -5.43 4.64 0.54
N TYR A 37 -4.67 4.62 1.64
CA TYR A 37 -4.03 3.41 2.15
C TYR A 37 -5.04 2.29 2.42
N LEU A 38 -6.11 2.58 3.16
CA LEU A 38 -7.16 1.59 3.47
C LEU A 38 -7.88 1.08 2.22
N ASP A 39 -8.13 1.95 1.24
CA ASP A 39 -8.76 1.57 -0.02
C ASP A 39 -7.84 0.64 -0.83
N ILE A 40 -6.54 0.95 -0.93
CA ILE A 40 -5.55 0.10 -1.61
C ILE A 40 -5.44 -1.25 -0.89
N LEU A 41 -5.35 -1.25 0.45
CA LEU A 41 -5.23 -2.47 1.25
C LEU A 41 -6.40 -3.44 1.01
N ARG A 42 -7.62 -2.91 0.85
CA ARG A 42 -8.85 -3.69 0.64
C ARG A 42 -9.06 -4.11 -0.82
N GLN A 43 -8.72 -3.26 -1.77
CA GLN A 43 -9.10 -3.43 -3.18
C GLN A 43 -8.00 -4.08 -4.03
N LEU A 44 -6.74 -3.99 -3.62
CA LEU A 44 -5.64 -4.55 -4.40
C LEU A 44 -5.64 -6.08 -4.28
N SER A 45 -6.00 -6.76 -5.38
CA SER A 45 -6.05 -8.21 -5.43
C SER A 45 -4.69 -8.79 -5.84
N LEU A 46 -3.90 -9.22 -4.85
CA LEU A 46 -2.61 -9.89 -5.03
C LEU A 46 -2.51 -11.13 -4.14
N GLY A 47 -1.57 -12.01 -4.48
CA GLY A 47 -1.28 -13.22 -3.72
C GLY A 47 -2.29 -14.35 -3.92
N ASP A 48 -2.30 -15.29 -2.99
CA ASP A 48 -3.14 -16.49 -3.06
C ASP A 48 -4.63 -16.13 -2.85
N LYS A 49 -5.47 -16.54 -3.80
CA LYS A 49 -6.92 -16.34 -3.76
C LYS A 49 -7.61 -17.19 -2.67
N GLN A 50 -6.97 -18.26 -2.19
CA GLN A 50 -7.50 -19.03 -1.06
C GLN A 50 -7.48 -18.22 0.24
N LEU A 51 -6.59 -17.23 0.33
CA LEU A 51 -6.46 -16.32 1.47
C LEU A 51 -7.36 -15.07 1.34
N ASN A 52 -8.46 -15.15 0.57
CA ASN A 52 -9.31 -13.98 0.28
C ASN A 52 -9.96 -13.34 1.53
N SER A 53 -10.09 -14.07 2.63
CA SER A 53 -10.56 -13.54 3.92
C SER A 53 -9.57 -12.60 4.60
N PHE A 54 -8.30 -12.62 4.19
CA PHE A 54 -7.25 -11.73 4.70
C PHE A 54 -7.00 -10.61 3.71
N ASP A 55 -6.67 -9.40 4.15
CA ASP A 55 -6.12 -8.38 3.25
C ASP A 55 -4.66 -8.68 2.91
N ILE A 56 -4.09 -7.91 1.97
CA ILE A 56 -2.74 -8.16 1.46
C ILE A 56 -1.64 -8.06 2.54
N SER A 57 -1.87 -7.44 3.70
CA SER A 57 -0.89 -7.38 4.78
C SER A 57 -0.59 -8.74 5.42
N LEU A 58 -1.46 -9.74 5.24
CA LEU A 58 -1.31 -11.08 5.82
C LEU A 58 -1.18 -12.18 4.76
N ARG A 59 -1.15 -11.84 3.46
CA ARG A 59 -1.09 -12.82 2.36
C ARG A 59 0.33 -13.22 1.96
N PHE A 60 1.35 -12.49 2.42
CA PHE A 60 2.73 -12.68 1.99
C PHE A 60 3.64 -12.94 3.19
N THR A 61 4.67 -13.78 3.00
CA THR A 61 5.78 -13.88 3.96
C THR A 61 6.48 -12.53 4.08
N HIS A 62 6.65 -11.82 2.96
CA HIS A 62 7.21 -10.47 2.92
C HIS A 62 6.35 -9.56 2.05
N LEU A 63 5.87 -8.46 2.63
CA LEU A 63 5.18 -7.38 1.92
C LEU A 63 6.02 -6.11 1.97
N PHE A 64 6.34 -5.57 0.80
CA PHE A 64 6.99 -4.28 0.64
C PHE A 64 5.97 -3.25 0.14
N TRP A 65 5.83 -2.15 0.87
CA TRP A 65 4.95 -1.05 0.50
C TRP A 65 5.75 0.24 0.38
N PHE A 66 5.72 0.86 -0.80
CA PHE A 66 6.55 2.01 -1.13
C PHE A 66 5.88 2.93 -2.15
N GLY A 67 6.58 4.02 -2.51
CA GLY A 67 6.16 5.00 -3.50
C GLY A 67 6.09 6.42 -2.94
N ASP A 68 5.40 7.31 -3.65
CA ASP A 68 5.13 8.68 -3.18
C ASP A 68 3.93 8.69 -2.23
N LEU A 69 4.22 8.40 -0.96
CA LEU A 69 3.25 8.39 0.13
C LEU A 69 2.71 9.79 0.46
N ASN A 70 3.41 10.85 0.05
CA ASN A 70 2.99 12.25 0.22
C ASN A 70 2.71 12.73 1.67
N TYR A 71 3.18 12.02 2.71
CA TYR A 71 3.20 12.59 4.07
C TYR A 71 4.23 13.70 4.16
N ARG A 72 3.95 14.69 5.01
CA ARG A 72 4.71 15.94 5.11
C ARG A 72 5.05 16.19 6.57
N LEU A 73 6.14 16.90 6.82
CA LEU A 73 6.41 17.44 8.15
C LEU A 73 5.36 18.51 8.45
N ASP A 74 4.72 18.39 9.60
CA ASP A 74 3.76 19.37 10.10
C ASP A 74 4.48 20.32 11.05
N MET A 75 5.23 21.25 10.47
CA MET A 75 6.02 22.23 11.19
C MET A 75 6.00 23.56 10.43
N ASP A 76 5.95 24.66 11.18
CA ASP A 76 6.12 26.00 10.62
C ASP A 76 7.55 26.18 10.09
N ILE A 77 7.67 26.91 8.98
CA ILE A 77 8.97 27.32 8.47
C ILE A 77 9.45 28.48 9.34
N GLN A 78 10.58 28.28 10.01
CA GLN A 78 11.23 29.28 10.84
C GLN A 78 11.78 30.45 10.04
#